data_AF-A0AB33B6H2-F1
#
_entry.id   AF-A0AB33B6H2-F1
#
_cell.length_a   1.000
_cell.length_b   1.000
_cell.length_c   1.000
_cell.angle_alpha   90.00
_cell.angle_beta   90.00
_cell.angle_gamma   90.00
#
_symmetry.space_group_name_H-M   'P 1'
#
loop_
_entity.id
_entity.type
_entity.pdbx_description
1 polymer ?
#
loop_
_entity_poly.entity_id
_entity_poly.type
_entity_poly.pdbx_seq_one_letter_code
_entity_poly.pdbx_strand_id
1 'polypeptide(L)' 'MNIISLENFRKQKQLENQMVTIPIIERIYKEDGEIKIEVAGEAEVSEAWLNRKDKFL' A
#
# COMPACT_ATOMS: atom_id res chain seq x y z
N MET A 1 0.91 16.21 -27.23
CA MET A 1 -0.46 16.18 -26.64
C MET A 1 -0.60 14.84 -25.92
N ASN A 2 -0.67 14.82 -24.59
CA ASN A 2 -0.87 13.60 -23.83
C ASN A 2 -2.39 13.35 -23.71
N ILE A 3 -2.89 12.39 -24.46
CA ILE A 3 -4.29 11.98 -24.40
C ILE A 3 -4.41 10.94 -23.29
N ILE A 4 -4.94 11.36 -22.15
CA ILE A 4 -5.23 10.45 -21.04
C ILE A 4 -6.61 9.82 -21.31
N SER A 5 -6.69 8.49 -21.30
CA SER A 5 -7.99 7.80 -21.38
C SER A 5 -8.87 8.18 -20.19
N LEU A 6 -10.08 8.68 -20.48
CA LEU A 6 -11.06 9.07 -19.46
C LEU A 6 -11.41 7.90 -18.52
N GLU A 7 -11.42 6.67 -19.04
CA GLU A 7 -11.68 5.47 -18.24
C GLU A 7 -10.55 5.20 -17.24
N ASN A 8 -9.29 5.37 -17.67
CA ASN A 8 -8.13 5.18 -16.79
C ASN A 8 -8.10 6.24 -15.69
N PHE A 9 -8.46 7.49 -16.01
CA PHE A 9 -8.57 8.57 -15.02
C PHE A 9 -9.65 8.27 -13.97
N ARG A 10 -10.82 7.78 -14.40
CA ARG A 10 -11.92 7.41 -13.48
C ARG A 10 -11.54 6.24 -12.57
N LYS A 11 -10.86 5.22 -13.10
CA LYS A 11 -10.39 4.07 -12.30
C LYS A 11 -9.34 4.48 -11.27
N GLN A 12 -8.37 5.32 -11.64
CA GLN A 12 -7.40 5.87 -10.69
C GLN A 12 -8.08 6.67 -9.57
N LYS A 13 -9.01 7.58 -9.92
CA LYS A 13 -9.81 8.34 -8.95
C LYS A 13 -10.58 7.45 -7.96
N GLN A 14 -11.11 6.32 -8.41
CA GLN A 14 -11.81 5.37 -7.53
C GLN A 14 -10.85 4.68 -6.56
N LEU A 15 -9.70 4.20 -7.05
CA LEU A 15 -8.67 3.57 -6.22
C LEU A 15 -7.99 4.56 -5.26
N GLU A 16 -7.90 5.84 -5.63
CA GLU A 16 -7.40 6.90 -4.73
C GLU A 16 -8.38 7.20 -3.59
N ASN A 17 -9.69 7.06 -3.83
CA ASN A 17 -10.72 7.29 -2.82
C ASN A 17 -10.94 6.08 -1.89
N GLN A 18 -10.44 4.90 -2.28
CA GLN A 18 -10.50 3.71 -1.44
C GLN A 18 -9.30 3.71 -0.48
N MET A 19 -9.59 3.99 0.79
CA MET A 19 -8.61 3.95 1.86
C MET A 19 -8.65 2.58 2.54
N VAL A 20 -7.48 2.06 2.89
CA VAL A 20 -7.31 0.80 3.60
C VAL A 20 -6.34 0.98 4.76
N THR A 21 -6.57 0.24 5.83
CA THR A 21 -5.72 0.26 7.02
C THR A 21 -4.68 -0.84 6.91
N ILE A 22 -3.40 -0.47 7.03
CA ILE A 22 -2.26 -1.38 7.00
C ILE A 22 -1.46 -1.31 8.30
N PRO A 23 -0.88 -2.43 8.78
CA PRO A 23 0.00 -2.40 9.92
C PRO A 23 1.35 -1.77 9.58
N ILE A 24 1.88 -0.94 10.48
CA ILE A 24 3.25 -0.43 10.42
C ILE A 24 4.16 -1.41 11.16
N ILE A 25 5.00 -2.11 10.42
CA ILE A 25 5.95 -3.08 10.98
C ILE A 25 7.18 -2.32 11.51
N GLU A 26 7.46 -2.48 12.81
CA GLU A 26 8.65 -1.92 13.46
C GLU A 26 9.84 -2.87 13.37
N ARG A 27 9.58 -4.17 13.56
CA ARG A 27 10.64 -5.17 13.60
C ARG A 27 10.17 -6.51 13.05
N ILE A 28 11.05 -7.15 12.29
CA ILE A 28 10.93 -8.55 11.90
C ILE A 28 12.16 -9.27 12.42
N TYR A 29 11.96 -10.33 13.21
CA TYR A 29 13.05 -11.10 13.79
C TYR A 29 12.69 -12.57 13.90
N LYS A 30 13.70 -13.40 14.17
CA LYS A 30 13.54 -14.83 14.35
C LYS A 30 13.83 -15.19 15.80
N GLU A 31 12.87 -15.85 16.44
CA GLU A 31 12.99 -16.34 17.81
C GLU A 31 12.51 -17.80 17.83
N ASP A 32 13.33 -18.70 18.37
CA ASP A 32 13.06 -20.15 18.45
C ASP A 32 12.67 -20.83 17.14
N GLY A 33 13.19 -20.33 16.01
CA GLY A 33 12.87 -20.87 14.69
C GLY A 33 11.67 -20.21 14.01
N GLU A 34 10.87 -19.44 14.75
CA GLU A 34 9.68 -18.76 14.27
C GLU A 34 9.96 -17.31 13.88
N ILE A 35 9.26 -16.82 12.86
CA ILE A 35 9.31 -15.42 12.46
C ILE A 35 8.32 -14.66 13.31
N LYS A 36 8.81 -13.67 14.06
CA LYS A 36 8.01 -12.72 14.82
C LYS A 36 8.01 -11.37 14.14
N ILE A 37 6.85 -10.70 14.21
CA ILE A 37 6.62 -9.40 13.61
C ILE A 37 6.08 -8.49 14.72
N GLU A 38 6.80 -7.41 15.00
CA GLU A 38 6.34 -6.35 15.90
C GLU A 38 5.69 -5.24 15.08
N VAL A 39 4.45 -4.91 15.44
CA VAL A 39 3.63 -3.88 14.80
C VAL A 39 3.58 -2.67 15.73
N ALA A 40 4.12 -1.53 15.29
CA ALA A 40 4.12 -0.27 16.06
C ALA A 40 2.81 0.50 15.98
N GLY A 41 1.93 0.16 15.03
CA GLY A 41 0.64 0.81 14.85
C GLY A 41 0.02 0.51 13.51
N GLU A 42 -0.94 1.35 13.14
CA GLU A 42 -1.70 1.23 11.89
C GLU A 42 -1.62 2.55 11.12
N ALA A 43 -1.59 2.44 9.79
CA ALA A 43 -1.65 3.57 8.88
C ALA A 43 -2.81 3.39 7.91
N GLU A 44 -3.51 4.49 7.62
CA GLU A 44 -4.50 4.51 6.56
C GLU A 44 -3.82 4.98 5.25
N VAL A 45 -3.89 4.16 4.21
CA VAL A 45 -3.28 4.43 2.90
C VAL A 45 -4.30 4.19 1.79
N SER A 46 -4.15 4.88 0.66
CA SER A 46 -5.01 4.61 -0.49
C SER A 46 -4.63 3.29 -1.16
N GLU A 47 -5.63 2.57 -1.67
CA GLU A 47 -5.42 1.34 -2.43
C GLU A 47 -4.59 1.59 -3.70
N ALA A 48 -4.75 2.77 -4.29
CA ALA A 48 -3.89 3.25 -5.38
C ALA A 48 -2.41 3.32 -4.99
N TRP A 49 -2.07 3.61 -3.72
CA TRP A 49 -0.68 3.62 -3.24
C TRP A 49 -0.11 2.21 -3.14
N LEU A 50 -0.89 1.24 -2.62
CA LEU A 50 -0.47 -0.16 -2.50
C LEU A 50 -0.26 -0.84 -3.87
N ASN A 51 -1.10 -0.50 -4.86
CA ASN A 51 -1.06 -1.11 -6.18
C ASN A 51 0.02 -0.53 -7.11
N ARG A 52 0.87 0.39 -6.64
CA ARG A 52 2.00 0.89 -7.44
C ARG A 52 3.09 -0.18 -7.53
N LYS A 53 3.09 -0.92 -8.64
CA LYS A 53 4.10 -1.95 -8.96
C LYS A 53 5.52 -1.41 -9.18
N ASP A 54 5.70 -0.09 -9.30
CA ASP A 54 6.96 0.54 -9.70
C ASP A 54 7.75 1.22 -8.57
N LYS A 55 7.46 0.94 -7.30
CA LYS A 55 8.28 1.43 -6.18
C LYS A 55 8.73 0.30 -5.26
N PHE A 56 9.59 -0.55 -5.80
CA PHE A 56 10.65 -1.11 -4.99
C PHE A 56 11.76 -0.04 -4.94
N LEU A 57 12.04 0.44 -3.71
CA LEU A 57 13.20 1.30 -3.41
C LEU A 57 14.50 0.56 -3.72
#